data_AF-A0A369T209-F1
#
_entry.id   AF-A0A369T209-F1
#
_cell.length_a   1.000
_cell.length_b   1.000
_cell.length_c   1.000
_cell.angle_alpha   90.00
_cell.angle_beta   90.00
_cell.angle_gamma   90.00
#
_symmetry.space_group_name_H-M   'P 1'
#
loop_
_entity.id
_entity.type
_entity.pdbx_description
1 polymer ?
#
loop_
_entity_poly.entity_id
_entity_poly.type
_entity_poly.pdbx_seq_one_letter_code
_entity_poly.pdbx_strand_id
1 'polypeptide(L)'
;MSEQEVELKRRFLKLLKEDEEFRYAVAGFLGLDELLARLDSHERILEDLLREIRDLREGQGRLAEGQEKLWIEVRRHSEAIERLAEGQEKLWIEVRRHSEAIERLREDFNKMLDRIARIEEDQLEFRREQLKLRRSVRRLEKLHKELRGEMYYGFSQLSKFAGVTFEEFVRTLLTQRFRESGIIPQDRELRAEVIDGEEIDLFCEEPLIVGEVTAHAESAEELYKLLRKVEAAEKAHEREAERKILIVLTAPRQVAREIERLCEEHDVELVIGRVL
;
A
#
# COMPACT_ATOMS: atom_id res chain seq x y z
N MET A 1 96.93 -61.19 62.78
CA MET A 1 96.17 -61.79 63.90
C MET A 1 97.17 -62.28 64.93
N SER A 2 96.98 -61.95 66.20
CA SER A 2 97.84 -62.46 67.27
C SER A 2 97.60 -63.96 67.47
N GLU A 3 98.57 -64.69 68.00
CA GLU A 3 98.46 -66.14 68.26
C GLU A 3 97.25 -66.47 69.15
N GLN A 4 96.91 -65.56 70.07
CA GLN A 4 95.74 -65.63 70.95
C GLN A 4 94.40 -65.57 70.20
N GLU A 5 94.28 -64.79 69.12
CA GLU A 5 93.04 -64.75 68.31
C GLU A 5 92.82 -66.05 67.55
N VAL A 6 93.89 -66.68 67.06
CA VAL A 6 93.81 -67.96 66.35
C VAL A 6 93.34 -69.06 67.31
N GLU A 7 93.86 -69.07 68.54
CA GLU A 7 93.46 -70.02 69.57
C GLU A 7 92.02 -69.81 70.02
N LEU A 8 91.58 -68.56 70.21
CA LEU A 8 90.21 -68.22 70.57
C LEU A 8 89.21 -68.67 69.49
N LYS A 9 89.48 -68.40 68.20
CA LYS A 9 88.63 -68.86 67.09
C LYS A 9 88.53 -70.38 67.01
N ARG A 10 89.65 -71.10 67.21
CA ARG A 10 89.64 -72.58 67.25
C ARG A 10 88.76 -73.09 68.39
N ARG A 11 88.86 -72.49 69.58
CA ARG A 11 88.09 -72.88 70.76
C ARG A 11 86.60 -72.59 70.59
N PHE A 12 86.25 -71.46 69.97
CA PHE A 12 84.88 -71.08 69.64
C PHE A 12 84.24 -72.06 68.63
N LEU A 13 84.95 -72.41 67.56
CA LEU A 13 84.48 -73.39 66.57
C LEU A 13 84.35 -74.81 67.15
N LYS A 14 85.21 -75.17 68.12
CA LYS A 14 85.11 -76.44 68.84
C LYS A 14 83.85 -76.49 69.70
N LEU A 15 83.59 -75.44 70.49
CA LEU A 15 82.36 -75.32 71.29
C LEU A 15 81.10 -75.35 70.41
N LEU A 16 81.08 -74.66 69.28
CA LEU A 16 79.97 -74.74 68.31
C LEU A 16 79.72 -76.16 67.76
N LYS A 17 80.73 -77.03 67.70
CA LYS A 17 80.60 -78.41 67.19
C LYS A 17 80.23 -79.42 68.27
N GLU A 18 80.80 -79.26 69.46
CA GLU A 18 80.72 -80.26 70.54
C GLU A 18 79.72 -79.90 71.63
N ASP A 19 79.48 -78.61 71.88
CA ASP A 19 78.57 -78.11 72.91
C ASP A 19 77.23 -77.71 72.27
N GLU A 20 76.16 -78.39 72.68
CA GLU A 20 74.80 -78.16 72.16
C GLU A 20 74.17 -76.90 72.77
N GLU A 21 74.37 -76.68 74.06
CA GLU A 21 73.82 -75.54 74.81
C GLU A 21 74.45 -74.22 74.33
N PHE A 22 75.78 -74.21 74.14
CA PHE A 22 76.50 -73.06 73.59
C PHE A 22 76.09 -72.76 72.14
N ARG A 23 75.86 -73.78 71.31
CA ARG A 23 75.44 -73.61 69.91
C ARG A 23 74.02 -73.03 69.81
N TYR A 24 73.09 -73.48 70.65
CA TYR A 24 71.75 -72.89 70.72
C TYR A 24 71.79 -71.47 71.28
N ALA A 25 72.65 -71.18 72.26
CA ALA A 25 72.83 -69.81 72.75
C ALA A 25 73.34 -68.88 71.65
N VAL A 26 74.39 -69.27 70.92
CA VAL A 26 74.94 -68.48 69.80
C VAL A 26 73.94 -68.33 68.64
N ALA A 27 73.21 -69.40 68.29
CA ALA A 27 72.14 -69.33 67.29
C ALA A 27 70.96 -68.46 67.75
N GLY A 28 70.65 -68.46 69.05
CA GLY A 28 69.65 -67.59 69.66
C GLY A 28 70.06 -66.12 69.60
N PHE A 29 71.30 -65.78 69.98
CA PHE A 29 71.80 -64.40 69.89
C PHE A 29 71.83 -63.89 68.44
N LEU A 30 72.40 -64.65 67.50
CA LEU A 30 72.42 -64.27 66.08
C LEU A 30 71.02 -64.18 65.47
N GLY A 31 70.11 -65.11 65.83
CA GLY A 31 68.72 -65.10 65.36
C GLY A 31 67.91 -63.94 65.94
N LEU A 32 68.16 -63.55 67.19
CA LEU A 32 67.52 -62.38 67.83
C LEU A 32 67.95 -61.07 67.15
N ASP A 33 69.23 -60.91 66.82
CA ASP A 33 69.72 -59.72 66.10
C ASP A 33 69.09 -59.61 64.70
N GLU A 34 68.98 -60.72 63.96
CA GLU A 34 68.33 -60.75 62.64
C GLU A 34 66.82 -60.50 62.74
N LEU A 35 66.16 -61.01 63.78
CA LEU A 35 64.75 -60.72 64.06
C LEU A 35 64.51 -59.24 64.37
N LEU A 36 65.38 -58.62 65.19
CA LEU A 36 65.31 -57.18 65.48
C LEU A 36 65.51 -56.35 64.21
N ALA A 37 66.49 -56.68 63.37
CA ALA A 37 66.71 -55.98 62.11
C ALA A 37 65.52 -56.10 61.14
N ARG A 38 64.86 -57.26 61.09
CA ARG A 38 63.61 -57.45 60.30
C ARG A 38 62.45 -56.66 60.89
N LEU A 39 62.34 -56.58 62.21
CA LEU A 39 61.33 -55.77 62.90
C LEU A 39 61.53 -54.28 62.58
N ASP A 40 62.76 -53.77 62.67
CA ASP A 40 63.09 -52.38 62.29
C ASP A 40 62.75 -52.10 60.81
N SER A 41 63.03 -53.05 59.91
CA SER A 41 62.67 -52.94 58.50
C SER A 41 61.16 -52.94 58.29
N HIS A 42 60.42 -53.78 59.03
CA HIS A 42 58.96 -53.81 58.97
C HIS A 42 58.36 -52.53 59.53
N GLU A 43 58.93 -51.97 60.61
CA GLU A 43 58.50 -50.70 61.19
C GLU A 43 58.61 -49.57 60.16
N ARG A 44 59.73 -49.48 59.42
CA ARG A 44 59.89 -48.52 58.31
C ARG A 44 58.84 -48.70 57.21
N ILE A 45 58.59 -49.95 56.80
CA ILE A 45 57.55 -50.25 55.79
C ILE A 45 56.15 -49.84 56.30
N LEU A 46 55.84 -50.10 57.57
CA LEU A 46 54.58 -49.70 58.17
C LEU A 46 54.43 -48.18 58.22
N GLU A 47 55.50 -47.45 58.55
CA GLU A 47 55.49 -45.98 58.49
C GLU A 47 55.21 -45.45 57.09
N ASP A 48 55.85 -46.02 56.05
CA ASP A 48 55.66 -45.61 54.67
C ASP A 48 54.24 -45.94 54.17
N LEU A 49 53.72 -47.13 54.48
CA LEU A 49 52.32 -47.49 54.19
C LEU A 49 51.32 -46.56 54.89
N LEU A 50 51.58 -46.18 56.14
CA LEU A 50 50.74 -45.24 56.87
C LEU A 50 50.80 -43.82 56.29
N ARG A 51 51.89 -43.44 55.61
CA ARG A 51 51.96 -42.19 54.85
C ARG A 51 51.15 -42.30 53.56
N GLU A 52 51.35 -43.36 52.77
CA GLU A 52 50.57 -43.59 51.54
C GLU A 52 49.06 -43.66 51.80
N ILE A 53 48.63 -44.32 52.87
CA ILE A 53 47.20 -44.37 53.27
C ILE A 53 46.68 -42.97 53.61
N ARG A 54 47.48 -42.11 54.23
CA ARG A 54 47.09 -40.72 54.50
C ARG A 54 46.94 -39.94 53.21
N ASP A 55 47.92 -40.02 52.31
CA ASP A 55 47.88 -39.32 51.03
C ASP A 55 46.70 -39.78 50.15
N LEU A 56 46.40 -41.08 50.14
CA LEU A 56 45.23 -41.62 49.44
C LEU A 56 43.91 -41.12 50.05
N ARG A 57 43.82 -41.04 51.38
CA ARG A 57 42.63 -40.48 52.06
C ARG A 57 42.45 -39.01 51.75
N GLU A 58 43.53 -38.24 51.71
CA GLU A 58 43.49 -36.84 51.28
C GLU A 58 43.05 -36.71 49.81
N GLY A 59 43.59 -37.55 48.93
CA GLY A 59 43.19 -37.62 47.52
C GLY A 59 41.71 -37.95 47.33
N GLN A 60 41.19 -38.92 48.11
CA GLN A 60 39.76 -39.24 48.16
C GLN A 60 38.92 -38.07 48.65
N GLY A 61 39.39 -37.32 49.66
CA GLY A 61 38.74 -36.10 50.15
C GLY A 61 38.61 -35.05 49.05
N ARG A 62 39.72 -34.75 48.34
CA ARG A 62 39.72 -33.78 47.24
C ARG A 62 38.82 -34.22 46.07
N LEU A 63 38.77 -35.52 45.77
CA LEU A 63 37.86 -36.07 44.77
C LEU A 63 36.40 -35.91 45.18
N ALA A 64 36.06 -36.18 46.45
CA ALA A 64 34.71 -36.00 46.98
C ALA A 64 34.26 -34.52 46.89
N GLU A 65 35.14 -33.58 47.26
CA GLU A 65 34.88 -32.14 47.11
C GLU A 65 34.68 -31.75 45.62
N GLY A 66 35.49 -32.31 44.72
CA GLY A 66 35.35 -32.09 43.28
C GLY A 66 34.01 -32.62 42.74
N GLN A 67 33.59 -33.79 43.19
CA GLN A 67 32.29 -34.37 42.83
C GLN A 67 31.12 -33.54 43.37
N GLU A 68 31.21 -33.02 44.60
CA GLU A 68 30.18 -32.15 45.16
C GLU A 68 30.00 -30.86 44.34
N LYS A 69 31.11 -30.24 43.93
CA LYS A 69 31.08 -29.06 43.04
C LYS A 69 30.42 -29.37 41.71
N LEU A 70 30.75 -30.51 41.08
CA LEU A 70 30.12 -30.94 39.84
C LEU A 70 28.62 -31.17 40.01
N TRP A 71 28.16 -31.77 41.12
CA TRP A 71 26.74 -31.95 41.39
C TRP A 71 25.98 -30.63 41.48
N ILE A 72 26.60 -29.60 42.07
CA ILE A 72 26.03 -28.25 42.12
C ILE A 72 25.91 -27.66 40.71
N GLU A 73 26.93 -27.80 39.87
CA GLU A 73 26.89 -27.32 38.48
C GLU A 73 25.85 -28.06 37.64
N VAL A 74 25.77 -29.38 37.74
CA VAL A 74 24.76 -30.20 37.08
C VAL A 74 23.36 -29.74 37.47
N ARG A 75 23.10 -29.52 38.76
CA ARG A 75 21.80 -29.00 39.23
C ARG A 75 21.47 -27.64 38.61
N ARG A 76 22.44 -26.71 38.60
CA ARG A 76 22.25 -25.38 37.98
C ARG A 76 21.95 -25.49 36.49
N HIS A 77 22.61 -26.39 35.77
CA HIS A 77 22.34 -26.62 34.36
C HIS A 77 20.97 -27.24 34.13
N SER A 78 20.54 -28.20 34.95
CA SER A 78 19.18 -28.77 34.90
C SER A 78 18.11 -27.69 35.07
N GLU A 79 18.25 -26.81 36.06
CA GLU A 79 17.31 -25.68 36.24
C GLU A 79 17.31 -24.72 35.05
N ALA A 80 18.46 -24.46 34.44
CA ALA A 80 18.55 -23.61 33.26
C ALA A 80 17.86 -24.25 32.04
N ILE A 81 18.01 -25.57 31.87
CA ILE A 81 17.35 -26.34 30.81
C ILE A 81 15.82 -26.29 30.99
N GLU A 82 15.32 -26.44 32.22
CA GLU A 82 13.89 -26.33 32.51
C GLU A 82 13.33 -24.95 32.15
N ARG A 83 14.01 -23.87 32.56
CA ARG A 83 13.60 -22.49 32.20
C ARG A 83 13.61 -22.27 30.68
N LEU A 84 14.58 -22.85 29.97
CA LEU A 84 14.62 -22.78 28.51
C LEU A 84 13.47 -23.55 27.87
N ALA A 85 13.12 -24.73 28.40
CA ALA A 85 11.99 -25.52 27.91
C ALA A 85 10.67 -24.76 28.09
N GLU A 86 10.45 -24.14 29.25
CA GLU A 86 9.28 -23.27 29.48
C GLU A 86 9.24 -22.07 28.53
N GLY A 87 10.40 -21.46 28.26
CA GLY A 87 10.53 -20.37 27.29
C GLY A 87 10.16 -20.80 25.87
N GLN A 88 10.62 -21.98 25.45
CA GLN A 88 10.29 -22.55 24.14
C GLN A 88 8.81 -22.87 24.01
N GLU A 89 8.16 -23.38 25.05
CA GLU A 89 6.72 -23.66 25.03
C GLU A 89 5.90 -22.38 24.82
N LYS A 90 6.26 -21.29 25.49
CA LYS A 90 5.62 -19.98 25.29
C LYS A 90 5.79 -19.48 23.85
N LEU A 91 6.98 -19.60 23.28
CA LEU A 91 7.23 -19.24 21.88
C LEU A 91 6.37 -20.06 20.91
N TRP A 92 6.20 -21.35 21.16
CA TRP A 92 5.34 -22.20 20.33
C TRP A 92 3.87 -21.75 20.34
N ILE A 93 3.37 -21.29 21.49
CA ILE A 93 2.03 -20.72 21.61
C ILE A 93 1.91 -19.43 20.78
N GLU A 94 2.91 -18.54 20.84
CA GLU A 94 2.92 -17.30 20.05
C GLU A 94 2.99 -17.57 18.54
N VAL A 95 3.88 -18.48 18.12
CA VAL A 95 3.99 -18.90 16.71
C VAL A 95 2.66 -19.46 16.19
N ARG A 96 1.96 -20.27 17.00
CA ARG A 96 0.63 -20.78 16.62
C ARG A 96 -0.38 -19.64 16.46
N ARG A 97 -0.44 -18.70 17.42
CA ARG A 97 -1.32 -17.53 17.34
C ARG A 97 -1.04 -16.68 16.10
N HIS A 98 0.22 -16.44 15.77
CA HIS A 98 0.59 -15.72 14.56
C HIS A 98 0.20 -16.47 13.29
N SER A 99 0.35 -17.80 13.27
CA SER A 99 -0.07 -18.63 12.13
C SER A 99 -1.59 -18.53 11.89
N GLU A 100 -2.40 -18.62 12.95
CA GLU A 100 -3.85 -18.44 12.88
C GLU A 100 -4.24 -17.02 12.40
N ALA A 101 -3.53 -15.99 12.87
CA ALA A 101 -3.78 -14.62 12.43
C ALA A 101 -3.45 -14.42 10.95
N ILE A 102 -2.37 -15.03 10.45
CA ILE A 102 -1.99 -15.00 9.03
C ILE A 102 -3.06 -15.70 8.18
N GLU A 103 -3.62 -16.82 8.64
CA GLU A 103 -4.67 -17.54 7.94
C GLU A 103 -5.94 -16.67 7.78
N ARG A 104 -6.38 -16.02 8.86
CA ARG A 104 -7.53 -15.08 8.79
C ARG A 104 -7.26 -13.90 7.85
N LEU A 105 -6.05 -13.33 7.91
CA LEU A 105 -5.66 -12.25 6.99
C LEU A 105 -5.70 -12.70 5.52
N ARG A 106 -5.30 -13.94 5.22
CA ARG A 106 -5.40 -14.51 3.86
C ARG A 106 -6.85 -14.65 3.41
N GLU A 107 -7.74 -15.11 4.29
CA GLU A 107 -9.18 -15.20 3.97
C GLU A 107 -9.77 -13.82 3.65
N ASP A 108 -9.48 -12.82 4.47
CA ASP A 108 -9.98 -11.47 4.26
C ASP A 108 -9.39 -10.81 3.02
N PHE A 109 -8.11 -11.09 2.72
CA PHE A 109 -7.48 -10.67 1.47
C PHE A 109 -8.16 -11.28 0.25
N ASN A 110 -8.49 -12.57 0.27
CA ASN A 110 -9.20 -13.22 -0.84
C ASN A 110 -10.61 -12.62 -1.03
N LYS A 111 -11.36 -12.37 0.05
CA LYS A 111 -12.66 -11.69 -0.02
C LYS A 111 -12.52 -10.28 -0.64
N MET A 112 -11.43 -9.58 -0.34
CA MET A 112 -11.16 -8.27 -0.92
C MET A 112 -10.88 -8.38 -2.42
N LEU A 113 -10.11 -9.36 -2.86
CA LEU A 113 -9.85 -9.62 -4.29
C LEU A 113 -11.16 -9.91 -5.04
N ASP A 114 -12.04 -10.74 -4.48
CA ASP A 114 -13.36 -11.03 -5.09
C ASP A 114 -14.20 -9.77 -5.22
N ARG A 115 -14.16 -8.87 -4.22
CA ARG A 115 -14.86 -7.59 -4.27
C ARG A 115 -14.28 -6.65 -5.33
N ILE A 116 -12.95 -6.60 -5.47
CA ILE A 116 -12.28 -5.81 -6.50
C ILE A 116 -12.69 -6.31 -7.90
N ALA A 117 -12.68 -7.63 -8.12
CA ALA A 117 -13.09 -8.22 -9.40
C ALA A 117 -14.53 -7.81 -9.79
N ARG A 118 -15.47 -7.84 -8.85
CA ARG A 118 -16.85 -7.38 -9.10
C ARG A 118 -16.93 -5.89 -9.45
N ILE A 119 -16.15 -5.05 -8.75
CA ILE A 119 -16.10 -3.62 -9.04
C ILE A 119 -15.55 -3.36 -10.45
N GLU A 120 -14.55 -4.12 -10.89
CA GLU A 120 -14.00 -4.01 -12.24
C GLU A 120 -15.03 -4.38 -13.31
N GLU A 121 -15.83 -5.43 -13.08
CA GLU A 121 -16.95 -5.82 -13.94
C GLU A 121 -18.01 -4.71 -14.03
N ASP A 122 -18.46 -4.18 -12.88
CA ASP A 122 -19.44 -3.09 -12.82
C ASP A 122 -18.95 -1.83 -13.55
N GLN A 123 -17.66 -1.50 -13.41
CA GLN A 123 -17.07 -0.36 -14.10
C GLN A 123 -17.06 -0.54 -15.63
N LEU A 124 -16.83 -1.76 -16.12
CA LEU A 124 -16.87 -2.05 -17.56
C LEU A 124 -18.30 -1.92 -18.10
N GLU A 125 -19.29 -2.40 -17.36
CA GLU A 125 -20.70 -2.23 -17.72
C GLU A 125 -21.10 -0.75 -17.75
N PHE A 126 -20.77 -0.01 -16.69
CA PHE A 126 -21.06 1.42 -16.61
C PHE A 126 -20.44 2.20 -17.78
N ARG A 127 -19.19 1.90 -18.16
CA ARG A 127 -18.55 2.52 -19.35
C ARG A 127 -19.32 2.22 -20.64
N ARG A 128 -19.84 1.01 -20.81
CA ARG A 128 -20.64 0.64 -21.98
C ARG A 128 -21.95 1.42 -22.01
N GLU A 129 -22.62 1.57 -20.88
CA GLU A 129 -23.84 2.36 -20.78
C GLU A 129 -23.59 3.84 -21.06
N GLN A 130 -22.52 4.41 -20.52
CA GLN A 130 -22.11 5.79 -20.82
C GLN A 130 -21.88 6.02 -22.31
N LEU A 131 -21.26 5.08 -23.01
CA LEU A 131 -21.08 5.16 -24.47
C LEU A 131 -22.42 5.11 -25.22
N LYS A 132 -23.36 4.26 -24.80
CA LYS A 132 -24.71 4.20 -25.37
C LYS A 132 -25.45 5.52 -25.16
N LEU A 133 -25.44 6.04 -23.93
CA LEU A 133 -26.09 7.30 -23.57
C LEU A 133 -25.52 8.47 -24.39
N ARG A 134 -24.19 8.59 -24.48
CA ARG A 134 -23.53 9.61 -25.32
C ARG A 134 -23.91 9.53 -26.80
N ARG A 135 -24.21 8.34 -27.33
CA ARG A 135 -24.70 8.19 -28.71
C ARG A 135 -26.16 8.64 -28.81
N SER A 136 -27.00 8.27 -27.85
CA SER A 136 -28.40 8.70 -27.80
C SER A 136 -28.53 10.21 -27.67
N VAL A 137 -27.76 10.85 -26.78
CA VAL A 137 -27.74 12.29 -26.59
C VAL A 137 -27.31 13.00 -27.88
N ARG A 138 -26.21 12.61 -28.50
CA ARG A 138 -25.78 13.19 -29.79
C ARG A 138 -26.81 13.05 -30.89
N ARG A 139 -27.54 11.92 -30.93
CA ARG A 139 -28.65 11.72 -31.87
C ARG A 139 -29.80 12.67 -31.57
N LEU A 140 -30.15 12.84 -30.29
CA LEU A 140 -31.22 13.72 -29.86
C LEU A 140 -30.89 15.20 -30.14
N GLU A 141 -29.66 15.63 -29.87
CA GLU A 141 -29.16 16.97 -30.20
C GLU A 141 -29.28 17.25 -31.69
N LYS A 142 -28.87 16.29 -32.54
CA LYS A 142 -28.99 16.40 -33.99
C LYS A 142 -30.45 16.52 -34.43
N LEU A 143 -31.32 15.63 -33.97
CA LEU A 143 -32.76 15.66 -34.29
C LEU A 143 -33.41 16.96 -33.79
N HIS A 144 -33.00 17.46 -32.63
CA HIS A 144 -33.50 18.72 -32.09
C HIS A 144 -33.09 19.92 -32.94
N LYS A 145 -31.85 19.95 -33.44
CA LYS A 145 -31.37 20.99 -34.37
C LYS A 145 -32.14 20.95 -35.69
N GLU A 146 -32.31 19.75 -36.27
CA GLU A 146 -33.07 19.54 -37.51
C GLU A 146 -34.53 19.99 -37.35
N LEU A 147 -35.23 19.53 -36.30
CA LEU A 147 -36.61 19.92 -36.01
C LEU A 147 -36.76 21.44 -35.83
N ARG A 148 -35.82 22.08 -35.13
CA ARG A 148 -35.83 23.52 -34.91
C ARG A 148 -35.69 24.26 -36.24
N GLY A 149 -34.78 23.81 -37.12
CA GLY A 149 -34.63 24.36 -38.46
C GLY A 149 -35.90 24.22 -39.29
N GLU A 150 -36.45 23.01 -39.39
CA GLU A 150 -37.69 22.73 -40.11
C GLU A 150 -38.85 23.59 -39.62
N MET A 151 -38.96 23.78 -38.30
CA MET A 151 -39.95 24.63 -37.66
C MET A 151 -39.82 26.09 -38.11
N TYR A 152 -38.64 26.69 -38.00
CA TYR A 152 -38.42 28.08 -38.42
C TYR A 152 -38.66 28.26 -39.93
N TYR A 153 -38.21 27.33 -40.75
CA TYR A 153 -38.44 27.38 -42.19
C TYR A 153 -39.93 27.27 -42.55
N GLY A 154 -40.66 26.34 -41.91
CA GLY A 154 -42.11 26.17 -42.12
C GLY A 154 -42.90 27.40 -41.69
N PHE A 155 -42.63 27.94 -40.51
CA PHE A 155 -43.32 29.14 -40.03
C PHE A 155 -42.96 30.40 -40.82
N SER A 156 -41.75 30.51 -41.36
CA SER A 156 -41.40 31.57 -42.31
C SER A 156 -42.29 31.59 -43.55
N GLN A 157 -42.71 30.41 -44.05
CA GLN A 157 -43.65 30.38 -45.17
C GLN A 157 -45.04 30.83 -44.74
N LEU A 158 -45.47 30.51 -43.51
CA LEU A 158 -46.77 30.90 -42.96
C LEU A 158 -46.84 32.39 -42.59
N SER A 159 -45.76 32.98 -42.07
CA SER A 159 -45.73 34.39 -41.64
C SER A 159 -46.07 35.34 -42.81
N LYS A 160 -45.64 34.99 -44.03
CA LYS A 160 -45.99 35.72 -45.27
C LYS A 160 -47.50 35.79 -45.52
N PHE A 161 -48.26 34.75 -45.16
CA PHE A 161 -49.72 34.74 -45.30
C PHE A 161 -50.43 35.44 -44.15
N ALA A 162 -49.82 35.47 -42.96
CA ALA A 162 -50.35 36.14 -41.78
C ALA A 162 -50.11 37.65 -41.77
N GLY A 163 -49.31 38.18 -42.71
CA GLY A 163 -48.97 39.60 -42.79
C GLY A 163 -47.97 40.07 -41.74
N VAL A 164 -47.20 39.14 -41.14
CA VAL A 164 -46.19 39.42 -40.10
C VAL A 164 -44.80 39.14 -40.68
N THR A 165 -43.81 39.99 -40.37
CA THR A 165 -42.44 39.76 -40.82
C THR A 165 -41.83 38.54 -40.14
N PHE A 166 -40.84 37.92 -40.77
CA PHE A 166 -40.19 36.75 -40.17
C PHE A 166 -39.44 37.12 -38.87
N GLU A 167 -38.78 38.28 -38.84
CA GLU A 167 -38.14 38.83 -37.64
C GLU A 167 -39.14 39.00 -36.49
N GLU A 168 -40.32 39.59 -36.75
CA GLU A 168 -41.35 39.80 -35.72
C GLU A 168 -41.91 38.47 -35.20
N PHE A 169 -42.09 37.48 -36.09
CA PHE A 169 -42.45 36.13 -35.68
C PHE A 169 -41.38 35.49 -34.78
N VAL A 170 -40.11 35.53 -35.19
CA VAL A 170 -38.99 34.97 -34.42
C VAL A 170 -38.86 35.65 -33.06
N ARG A 171 -38.98 36.97 -33.02
CA ARG A 171 -38.95 37.78 -31.79
C ARG A 171 -40.03 37.37 -30.80
N THR A 172 -41.26 37.20 -31.28
CA THR A 172 -42.40 36.76 -30.46
C THR A 172 -42.18 35.34 -29.94
N LEU A 173 -41.78 34.42 -30.82
CA LEU A 173 -41.52 33.02 -30.47
C LEU A 173 -40.41 32.87 -29.44
N LEU A 174 -39.27 33.54 -29.67
CA LEU A 174 -38.13 33.49 -28.76
C LEU A 174 -38.43 34.19 -27.43
N THR A 175 -39.17 35.29 -27.44
CA THR A 175 -39.63 35.95 -26.21
C THR A 175 -40.43 34.98 -25.34
N GLN A 176 -41.44 34.31 -25.90
CA GLN A 176 -42.23 33.34 -25.15
C GLN A 176 -41.36 32.20 -24.62
N ARG A 177 -40.52 31.61 -25.48
CA ARG A 177 -39.63 30.51 -25.11
C ARG A 177 -38.64 30.90 -24.00
N PHE A 178 -38.06 32.09 -24.07
CA PHE A 178 -37.08 32.57 -23.10
C PHE A 178 -37.73 32.91 -21.76
N ARG A 179 -38.99 33.38 -21.74
CA ARG A 179 -39.78 33.52 -20.52
C ARG A 179 -40.08 32.16 -19.87
N GLU A 180 -40.54 31.19 -20.65
CA GLU A 180 -40.88 29.85 -20.16
C GLU A 180 -39.66 29.10 -19.60
N SER A 181 -38.48 29.33 -20.19
CA SER A 181 -37.20 28.75 -19.73
C SER A 181 -36.50 29.57 -18.64
N GLY A 182 -37.07 30.71 -18.24
CA GLY A 182 -36.48 31.59 -17.22
C GLY A 182 -35.20 32.31 -17.66
N ILE A 183 -34.94 32.40 -18.97
CA ILE A 183 -33.82 33.14 -19.54
C ILE A 183 -34.08 34.64 -19.41
N ILE A 184 -35.27 35.11 -19.80
CA ILE A 184 -35.66 36.52 -19.63
C ILE A 184 -36.80 36.65 -18.60
N PRO A 185 -36.88 37.76 -17.84
CA PRO A 185 -38.00 38.05 -16.94
C PRO A 185 -39.35 38.10 -17.66
N GLN A 186 -40.44 37.84 -16.92
CA GLN A 186 -41.81 37.79 -17.48
C GLN A 186 -42.30 39.15 -18.00
N ASP A 187 -41.75 40.24 -17.49
CA ASP A 187 -42.05 41.62 -17.86
C ASP A 187 -41.18 42.15 -19.02
N ARG A 188 -40.26 41.34 -19.56
CA ARG A 188 -39.34 41.74 -20.64
C ARG A 188 -39.56 40.93 -21.91
N GLU A 189 -39.20 41.52 -23.04
CA GLU A 189 -39.29 40.90 -24.36
C GLU A 189 -38.09 41.24 -25.24
N LEU A 190 -37.89 40.42 -26.27
CA LEU A 190 -36.99 40.78 -27.35
C LEU A 190 -37.65 41.87 -28.19
N ARG A 191 -36.89 42.89 -28.58
CA ARG A 191 -37.34 44.00 -29.44
C ARG A 191 -36.35 44.27 -30.58
N ALA A 192 -36.79 44.99 -31.61
CA ALA A 192 -35.86 45.67 -32.50
C ALA A 192 -35.28 46.86 -31.76
N GLU A 193 -33.98 47.12 -31.89
CA GLU A 193 -33.32 48.27 -31.28
C GLU A 193 -32.23 48.79 -32.22
N VAL A 194 -31.98 50.10 -32.21
CA VAL A 194 -30.86 50.69 -32.94
C VAL A 194 -29.82 51.18 -31.95
N ILE A 195 -28.63 50.59 -32.00
CA ILE A 195 -27.52 50.90 -31.09
C ILE A 195 -26.30 51.29 -31.93
N ASP A 196 -25.75 52.48 -31.67
CA ASP A 196 -24.60 53.04 -32.42
C ASP A 196 -24.76 53.02 -33.95
N GLY A 197 -26.00 53.15 -34.44
CA GLY A 197 -26.33 53.14 -35.87
C GLY A 197 -26.52 51.76 -36.48
N GLU A 198 -26.36 50.68 -35.72
CA GLU A 198 -26.64 49.31 -36.13
C GLU A 198 -28.07 48.91 -35.69
N GLU A 199 -28.88 48.42 -36.62
CA GLU A 199 -30.22 47.89 -36.34
C GLU A 199 -30.13 46.43 -35.91
N ILE A 200 -30.58 46.11 -34.70
CA ILE A 200 -30.52 44.78 -34.09
C ILE A 200 -31.92 44.15 -34.11
N ASP A 201 -32.07 42.98 -34.73
CA ASP A 201 -33.37 42.32 -34.89
C ASP A 201 -33.93 41.77 -33.58
N LEU A 202 -33.06 41.21 -32.76
CA LEU A 202 -33.39 40.56 -31.49
C LEU A 202 -32.52 41.18 -30.38
N PHE A 203 -33.10 42.09 -29.62
CA PHE A 203 -32.42 42.75 -28.52
C PHE A 203 -33.16 42.61 -27.19
N CYS A 204 -32.45 42.24 -26.13
CA CYS A 204 -32.88 42.39 -24.74
C CYS A 204 -31.71 42.98 -23.94
N GLU A 205 -31.96 44.01 -23.13
CA GLU A 205 -30.90 44.69 -22.38
C GLU A 205 -30.40 43.87 -21.19
N GLU A 206 -31.30 43.19 -20.48
CA GLU A 206 -30.92 42.32 -19.37
C GLU A 206 -31.86 41.10 -19.23
N PRO A 207 -31.34 39.87 -19.35
CA PRO A 207 -29.95 39.57 -19.76
C PRO A 207 -29.62 40.16 -21.14
N LEU A 208 -28.35 40.53 -21.36
CA LEU A 208 -27.95 41.15 -22.63
C LEU A 208 -27.99 40.08 -23.73
N ILE A 209 -29.02 40.14 -24.57
CA ILE A 209 -29.24 39.22 -25.70
C ILE A 209 -29.19 40.04 -26.98
N VAL A 210 -28.37 39.59 -27.92
CA VAL A 210 -28.23 40.20 -29.23
C VAL A 210 -28.39 39.12 -30.29
N GLY A 211 -29.22 39.36 -31.29
CA GLY A 211 -29.42 38.41 -32.37
C GLY A 211 -29.83 39.03 -33.69
N GLU A 212 -29.52 38.27 -34.74
CA GLU A 212 -29.73 38.59 -36.14
C GLU A 212 -30.58 37.52 -36.80
N VAL A 213 -31.54 37.95 -37.63
CA VAL A 213 -32.46 37.07 -38.35
C VAL A 213 -32.36 37.37 -39.84
N THR A 214 -31.79 36.44 -40.60
CA THR A 214 -31.57 36.60 -42.04
C THR A 214 -32.31 35.54 -42.86
N ALA A 215 -32.88 35.95 -43.99
CA ALA A 215 -33.66 35.07 -44.86
C ALA A 215 -32.77 34.13 -45.70
N HIS A 216 -31.59 34.60 -46.09
CA HIS A 216 -30.67 33.84 -46.92
C HIS A 216 -29.23 34.23 -46.60
N ALA A 217 -28.36 33.23 -46.40
CA ALA A 217 -26.92 33.45 -46.26
C ALA A 217 -26.17 32.85 -47.45
N GLU A 218 -25.47 33.71 -48.20
CA GLU A 218 -24.59 33.33 -49.30
C GLU A 218 -23.12 33.21 -48.88
N SER A 219 -22.76 33.74 -47.71
CA SER A 219 -21.41 33.72 -47.14
C SER A 219 -21.47 33.83 -45.61
N ALA A 220 -20.30 33.73 -44.95
CA ALA A 220 -20.17 33.97 -43.51
C ALA A 220 -20.34 35.45 -43.09
N GLU A 221 -20.62 36.36 -44.02
CA GLU A 221 -20.81 37.79 -43.74
C GLU A 221 -21.94 38.05 -42.73
N GLU A 222 -23.00 37.23 -42.75
CA GLU A 222 -24.12 37.34 -41.80
C GLU A 222 -23.68 37.16 -40.34
N LEU A 223 -22.69 36.30 -40.08
CA LEU A 223 -22.10 36.16 -38.74
C LEU A 223 -21.33 37.43 -38.35
N TYR A 224 -20.52 37.98 -39.25
CA TYR A 224 -19.76 39.19 -38.96
C TYR A 224 -20.66 40.41 -38.77
N LYS A 225 -21.82 40.48 -39.45
CA LYS A 225 -22.86 41.48 -39.16
C LYS A 225 -23.35 41.37 -37.73
N LEU A 226 -23.72 40.16 -37.28
CA LEU A 226 -24.11 39.92 -35.89
C LEU A 226 -22.99 40.32 -34.91
N LEU A 227 -21.74 39.93 -35.16
CA LEU A 227 -20.63 40.26 -34.26
C LEU A 227 -20.40 41.76 -34.12
N ARG A 228 -20.58 42.55 -35.20
CA ARG A 228 -20.53 44.02 -35.10
C ARG A 228 -21.67 44.58 -34.25
N LYS A 229 -22.89 44.05 -34.40
CA LYS A 229 -24.06 44.40 -33.59
C LYS A 229 -23.86 44.06 -32.11
N VAL A 230 -23.28 42.89 -31.84
CA VAL A 230 -22.90 42.46 -30.49
C VAL A 230 -21.89 43.44 -29.89
N GLU A 231 -20.82 43.77 -30.61
CA GLU A 231 -19.79 44.70 -30.12
C GLU A 231 -20.37 46.10 -29.82
N ALA A 232 -21.29 46.59 -30.64
CA ALA A 232 -22.01 47.85 -30.40
C ALA A 232 -22.85 47.79 -29.12
N ALA A 233 -23.65 46.73 -28.95
CA ALA A 233 -24.47 46.53 -27.75
C ALA A 233 -23.62 46.34 -26.47
N GLU A 234 -22.54 45.57 -26.54
CA GLU A 234 -21.65 45.34 -25.40
C GLU A 234 -20.97 46.64 -24.95
N LYS A 235 -20.58 47.51 -25.89
CA LYS A 235 -20.05 48.84 -25.59
C LYS A 235 -21.10 49.78 -25.00
N ALA A 236 -22.30 49.82 -25.59
CA ALA A 236 -23.37 50.70 -25.13
C ALA A 236 -23.86 50.36 -23.72
N HIS A 237 -23.84 49.09 -23.34
CA HIS A 237 -24.35 48.60 -22.05
C HIS A 237 -23.24 48.16 -21.06
N GLU A 238 -21.96 48.33 -21.43
CA GLU A 238 -20.77 47.99 -20.63
C GLU A 238 -20.79 46.56 -20.05
N ARG A 239 -21.34 45.60 -20.80
CA ARG A 239 -21.52 44.20 -20.40
C ARG A 239 -21.32 43.28 -21.60
N GLU A 240 -20.82 42.07 -21.37
CA GLU A 240 -20.76 41.04 -22.41
C GLU A 240 -22.16 40.46 -22.69
N ALA A 241 -22.44 40.15 -23.96
CA ALA A 241 -23.71 39.54 -24.34
C ALA A 241 -23.80 38.12 -23.79
N GLU A 242 -24.83 37.86 -22.98
CA GLU A 242 -25.09 36.55 -22.38
C GLU A 242 -25.56 35.53 -23.43
N ARG A 243 -26.16 36.00 -24.53
CA ARG A 243 -26.50 35.18 -25.69
C ARG A 243 -26.33 35.95 -27.00
N LYS A 244 -25.73 35.29 -27.97
CA LYS A 244 -25.54 35.76 -29.34
C LYS A 244 -26.28 34.81 -30.27
N ILE A 245 -27.28 35.28 -31.00
CA ILE A 245 -28.20 34.41 -31.75
C ILE A 245 -28.16 34.75 -33.24
N LEU A 246 -27.89 33.76 -34.10
CA LEU A 246 -27.98 33.91 -35.55
C LEU A 246 -29.02 32.95 -36.10
N ILE A 247 -30.07 33.47 -36.73
CA ILE A 247 -31.10 32.66 -37.38
C ILE A 247 -31.02 32.89 -38.88
N VAL A 248 -30.68 31.83 -39.61
CA VAL A 248 -30.57 31.85 -41.08
C VAL A 248 -31.65 30.94 -41.65
N LEU A 249 -32.59 31.47 -42.43
CA LEU A 249 -33.65 30.62 -42.98
C LEU A 249 -33.16 29.66 -44.04
N THR A 250 -32.27 30.11 -44.92
CA THR A 250 -31.73 29.27 -45.99
C THR A 250 -30.25 29.54 -46.21
N ALA A 251 -29.46 28.50 -46.46
CA ALA A 251 -28.05 28.63 -46.81
C ALA A 251 -27.61 27.44 -47.69
N PRO A 252 -26.74 27.66 -48.71
CA PRO A 252 -26.10 26.57 -49.43
C PRO A 252 -25.29 25.67 -48.49
N ARG A 253 -25.24 24.36 -48.76
CA ARG A 253 -24.53 23.39 -47.89
C ARG A 253 -23.08 23.74 -47.54
N GLN A 254 -22.33 24.37 -48.45
CA GLN A 254 -20.95 24.79 -48.16
C GLN A 254 -20.91 25.95 -47.17
N VAL A 255 -21.75 26.95 -47.39
CA VAL A 255 -21.89 28.14 -46.52
C VAL A 255 -22.42 27.76 -45.15
N ALA A 256 -23.45 26.89 -45.09
CA ALA A 256 -24.00 26.41 -43.83
C ALA A 256 -22.93 25.77 -42.92
N ARG A 257 -22.04 24.95 -43.49
CA ARG A 257 -20.92 24.34 -42.75
C ARG A 257 -19.89 25.34 -42.29
N GLU A 258 -19.61 26.35 -43.10
CA GLU A 258 -18.68 27.42 -42.77
C GLU A 258 -19.21 28.28 -41.62
N ILE A 259 -20.47 28.73 -41.71
CA ILE A 259 -21.14 29.49 -40.65
C ILE A 259 -21.26 28.66 -39.37
N GLU A 260 -21.63 27.37 -39.46
CA GLU A 260 -21.69 26.48 -38.29
C GLU A 260 -20.36 26.46 -37.53
N ARG A 261 -19.25 26.26 -38.25
CA ARG A 261 -17.93 26.24 -37.64
C ARG A 261 -17.56 27.58 -37.00
N LEU A 262 -17.77 28.68 -37.71
CA LEU A 262 -17.40 30.00 -37.20
C LEU A 262 -18.28 30.42 -36.02
N CYS A 263 -19.58 30.08 -36.03
CA CYS A 263 -20.46 30.32 -34.88
C CYS A 263 -20.00 29.55 -33.63
N GLU A 264 -19.52 28.31 -33.78
CA GLU A 264 -18.94 27.56 -32.65
C GLU A 264 -17.68 28.25 -32.11
N GLU A 265 -16.81 28.77 -32.98
CA GLU A 265 -15.59 29.49 -32.59
C GLU A 265 -15.89 30.82 -31.86
N HIS A 266 -17.05 31.44 -32.12
CA HIS A 266 -17.45 32.74 -31.57
C HIS A 266 -18.55 32.67 -30.50
N ASP A 267 -18.92 31.47 -30.03
CA ASP A 267 -20.00 31.23 -29.07
C ASP A 267 -21.35 31.84 -29.48
N VAL A 268 -21.74 31.60 -30.74
CA VAL A 268 -22.99 32.07 -31.34
C VAL A 268 -23.97 30.91 -31.51
N GLU A 269 -25.19 31.09 -31.00
CA GLU A 269 -26.30 30.17 -31.20
C GLU A 269 -26.85 30.26 -32.63
N LEU A 270 -26.43 29.34 -33.48
CA LEU A 270 -26.88 29.26 -34.87
C LEU A 270 -28.11 28.36 -35.04
N VAL A 271 -29.10 28.86 -35.78
CA VAL A 271 -30.20 28.04 -36.31
C VAL A 271 -30.30 28.23 -37.82
N ILE A 272 -30.20 27.13 -38.57
CA ILE A 272 -30.41 27.13 -40.01
C ILE A 272 -31.76 26.45 -40.32
N GLY A 273 -32.66 27.18 -40.98
CA GLY A 273 -34.00 26.70 -41.32
C GLY A 273 -33.95 25.53 -42.32
N ARG A 274 -33.36 25.78 -43.49
CA ARG A 274 -33.19 24.79 -44.56
C ARG A 274 -31.84 24.94 -45.24
N VAL A 275 -31.09 23.85 -45.29
CA VAL A 275 -29.87 23.78 -46.10
C VAL A 275 -30.25 23.42 -47.54
N LEU A 276 -29.76 24.21 -48.50
CA LEU A 276 -29.96 24.03 -49.94
C LEU A 276 -28.86 23.17 -50.57
#